data_AF-A0AAD6WEX9-F1
#
_entry.id   AF-A0AAD6WEX9-F1
#
_cell.length_a   1.000
_cell.length_b   1.000
_cell.length_c   1.000
_cell.angle_alpha   90.00
_cell.angle_beta   90.00
_cell.angle_gamma   90.00
#
_symmetry.space_group_name_H-M   'P 1'
#
loop_
_entity.id
_entity.type
_entity.pdbx_description
1 polymer ?
#
loop_
_entity_poly.entity_id
_entity_poly.type
_entity_poly.pdbx_seq_one_letter_code
_entity_poly.pdbx_strand_id
1 'polypeptide(L)'
;MESLAQLEALCERLYNSQDSAERAHAENALKCFSVNTDYISQCQYILDNASTPYSLMLASSSLLKQVTDHSLSLQLRLDIRNYLINYLATRGPLPQFVNASLIQLLCRVTKFGWFDDDRFREVVKEATDFLSQASKEHYEIGLKILNQLVSEMNQASFLHFFKSNSGLPSTNHRRVACSFRDQSLFQIFQISLTSLSQLKNDVMSRLQELALSLSLKCLSFDFVGTSIDESSEEFGTIQVLITYSITIPSSWRPVLEDPSTLQIFFDYYAITTSPRSKESYGFLVGHGGVKCMEDGGFVDFLCVLEEDFMVRLHLLLEC
;
A
#
# COMPACT_ATOMS: atom_id res chain seq x y z
N MET A 1 -35.24 -9.63 8.33
CA MET A 1 -34.33 -8.47 8.31
C MET A 1 -34.18 -8.01 9.74
N GLU A 2 -33.02 -8.28 10.35
CA GLU A 2 -32.61 -7.53 11.54
C GLU A 2 -32.61 -6.05 11.16
N SER A 3 -33.20 -5.20 11.98
CA SER A 3 -33.19 -3.77 11.70
C SER A 3 -31.74 -3.27 11.68
N LEU A 4 -31.40 -2.33 10.79
CA LEU A 4 -30.04 -1.75 10.72
C LEU A 4 -29.56 -1.27 12.10
N ALA A 5 -30.46 -0.74 12.93
CA ALA A 5 -30.18 -0.33 14.30
C ALA A 5 -29.74 -1.50 15.22
N GLN A 6 -30.32 -2.69 15.06
CA GLN A 6 -29.87 -3.88 15.80
C GLN A 6 -28.47 -4.31 15.37
N LEU A 7 -28.19 -4.26 14.07
CA LEU A 7 -26.85 -4.53 13.55
C LEU A 7 -25.83 -3.53 14.09
N GLU A 8 -26.16 -2.23 14.07
CA GLU A 8 -25.30 -1.19 14.64
C GLU A 8 -25.01 -1.44 16.13
N ALA A 9 -26.02 -1.85 16.91
CA ALA A 9 -25.83 -2.20 18.32
C ALA A 9 -24.94 -3.44 18.52
N LEU A 10 -25.02 -4.44 17.63
CA LEU A 10 -24.12 -5.60 17.66
C LEU A 10 -22.69 -5.21 17.30
N CYS A 11 -22.49 -4.35 16.30
CA CYS A 11 -21.17 -3.82 15.94
C CYS A 11 -20.53 -3.07 17.11
N GLU A 12 -21.28 -2.19 17.77
CA GLU A 12 -20.79 -1.47 18.96
C GLU A 12 -20.32 -2.44 20.04
N ARG A 13 -21.11 -3.48 20.35
CA ARG A 13 -20.72 -4.51 21.33
C ARG A 13 -19.48 -5.29 20.91
N LEU A 14 -19.37 -5.63 19.63
CA LEU A 14 -18.23 -6.38 19.09
C LEU A 14 -16.90 -5.65 19.33
N TYR A 15 -16.87 -4.33 19.11
CA TYR A 15 -15.63 -3.55 19.20
C TYR A 15 -15.39 -2.87 20.56
N ASN A 16 -16.44 -2.56 21.33
CA ASN A 16 -16.32 -1.78 22.58
C ASN A 16 -16.62 -2.57 23.88
N SER A 17 -17.29 -3.72 23.83
CA SER A 17 -17.65 -4.43 25.07
C SER A 17 -16.41 -5.04 25.75
N GLN A 18 -16.31 -4.87 27.07
CA GLN A 18 -15.27 -5.50 27.89
C GLN A 18 -15.64 -6.95 28.29
N ASP A 19 -16.92 -7.33 28.14
CA ASP A 19 -17.37 -8.68 28.43
C ASP A 19 -17.09 -9.61 27.23
N SER A 20 -16.31 -10.66 27.49
CA SER A 20 -16.00 -11.67 26.48
C SER A 20 -17.23 -12.43 25.98
N ALA A 21 -18.25 -12.63 26.81
CA ALA A 21 -19.46 -13.35 26.42
C ALA A 21 -20.32 -12.50 25.47
N GLU A 22 -20.45 -11.21 25.74
CA GLU A 22 -21.17 -10.28 24.85
C GLU A 22 -20.48 -10.13 23.51
N ARG A 23 -19.13 -9.97 23.49
CA ARG A 23 -18.36 -9.91 22.25
C ARG A 23 -18.52 -11.19 21.43
N ALA A 24 -18.41 -12.36 22.07
CA ALA A 24 -18.59 -13.64 21.38
C ALA A 24 -20.00 -13.82 20.83
N HIS A 25 -21.03 -13.33 21.53
CA HIS A 25 -22.40 -13.34 21.02
C HIS A 25 -22.55 -12.46 19.78
N ALA A 26 -22.04 -11.22 19.84
CA ALA A 26 -22.06 -10.29 18.71
C ALA A 26 -21.28 -10.85 17.50
N GLU A 27 -20.09 -11.41 17.73
CA GLU A 27 -19.29 -12.03 16.68
C GLU A 27 -20.04 -13.19 16.02
N ASN A 28 -20.66 -14.09 16.80
CA ASN A 28 -21.42 -15.20 16.25
C ASN A 28 -22.64 -14.75 15.44
N ALA A 29 -23.32 -13.68 15.87
CA ALA A 29 -24.45 -13.11 15.13
C ALA A 29 -23.99 -12.49 13.80
N LEU A 30 -22.86 -11.80 13.78
CA LEU A 30 -22.33 -11.08 12.62
C LEU A 30 -21.46 -11.96 11.70
N LYS A 31 -21.11 -13.17 12.12
CA LYS A 31 -20.20 -14.07 11.38
C LYS A 31 -20.65 -14.37 9.96
N CYS A 32 -21.96 -14.45 9.72
CA CYS A 32 -22.53 -14.76 8.41
C CYS A 32 -22.07 -13.79 7.31
N PHE A 33 -21.89 -12.51 7.64
CA PHE A 33 -21.40 -11.47 6.73
C PHE A 33 -20.01 -11.79 6.18
N SER A 34 -19.18 -12.55 6.89
CA SER A 34 -17.81 -12.85 6.44
C SER A 34 -17.65 -14.23 5.78
N VAL A 35 -18.70 -15.06 5.80
CA VAL A 35 -18.63 -16.48 5.37
C VAL A 35 -19.57 -16.76 4.20
N ASN A 36 -20.72 -16.07 4.12
CA ASN A 36 -21.70 -16.30 3.06
C ASN A 36 -21.67 -15.17 2.03
N THR A 37 -21.35 -15.51 0.78
CA THR A 37 -21.30 -14.61 -0.37
C THR A 37 -22.64 -13.95 -0.71
N ASP A 38 -23.76 -14.51 -0.25
CA ASP A 38 -25.08 -13.90 -0.41
C ASP A 38 -25.22 -12.56 0.35
N TYR A 39 -24.35 -12.32 1.33
CA TYR A 39 -24.34 -11.09 2.15
C TYR A 39 -23.49 -9.96 1.55
N ILE A 40 -22.90 -10.11 0.35
CA ILE A 40 -22.12 -9.03 -0.29
C ILE A 40 -22.98 -7.79 -0.51
N SER A 41 -24.16 -7.96 -1.10
CA SER A 41 -25.11 -6.87 -1.33
C SER A 41 -25.55 -6.22 -0.03
N GLN A 42 -25.67 -7.01 1.05
CA GLN A 42 -26.02 -6.50 2.36
C GLN A 42 -24.86 -5.69 2.98
N CYS A 43 -23.60 -6.09 2.76
CA CYS A 43 -22.44 -5.29 3.18
C CYS A 43 -22.41 -3.94 2.47
N GLN A 44 -22.70 -3.90 1.16
CA GLN A 44 -22.82 -2.64 0.42
C GLN A 44 -23.97 -1.78 0.94
N TYR A 45 -25.12 -2.39 1.24
CA TYR A 45 -26.23 -1.68 1.89
C TYR A 45 -25.82 -1.07 3.24
N ILE A 46 -25.07 -1.79 4.06
CA ILE A 46 -24.54 -1.28 5.34
C ILE A 46 -23.59 -0.11 5.11
N LEU A 47 -22.67 -0.21 4.13
CA LEU A 47 -21.75 0.88 3.80
C LEU A 47 -22.48 2.15 3.36
N ASP A 48 -23.57 2.02 2.62
CA ASP A 48 -24.34 3.16 2.13
C ASP A 48 -25.17 3.82 3.23
N ASN A 49 -25.79 3.02 4.11
CA ASN A 49 -26.85 3.46 5.01
C ASN A 49 -26.46 3.54 6.50
N ALA A 50 -25.40 2.86 6.93
CA ALA A 50 -25.01 2.87 8.34
C ALA A 50 -24.46 4.24 8.75
N SER A 51 -24.78 4.60 9.98
CA SER A 51 -24.35 5.84 10.62
C SER A 51 -23.13 5.64 11.53
N THR A 52 -22.90 4.41 11.99
CA THR A 52 -21.81 4.10 12.92
C THR A 52 -20.54 3.62 12.20
N PRO A 53 -19.35 4.15 12.56
CA PRO A 53 -18.06 3.70 12.02
C PRO A 53 -17.80 2.20 12.16
N TYR A 54 -18.25 1.57 13.25
CA TYR A 54 -18.05 0.15 13.49
C TYR A 54 -18.85 -0.73 12.53
N SER A 55 -20.04 -0.29 12.09
CA SER A 55 -20.81 -0.99 11.07
C SER A 55 -20.14 -0.90 9.70
N LEU A 56 -19.56 0.26 9.37
CA LEU A 56 -18.76 0.41 8.16
C LEU A 56 -17.52 -0.49 8.19
N MET A 57 -16.85 -0.57 9.35
CA MET A 57 -15.71 -1.47 9.55
C MET A 57 -16.12 -2.94 9.45
N LEU A 58 -17.25 -3.35 10.04
CA LEU A 58 -17.77 -4.71 9.88
C LEU A 58 -18.01 -5.05 8.42
N ALA A 59 -18.71 -4.19 7.67
CA ALA A 59 -19.03 -4.43 6.27
C ALA A 59 -17.77 -4.50 5.41
N SER A 60 -16.83 -3.56 5.59
CA SER A 60 -15.55 -3.54 4.87
C SER A 60 -14.69 -4.78 5.16
N SER A 61 -14.52 -5.14 6.45
CA SER A 61 -13.74 -6.31 6.85
C SER A 61 -14.38 -7.63 6.42
N SER A 62 -15.71 -7.70 6.44
CA SER A 62 -16.48 -8.83 5.91
C SER A 62 -16.26 -9.01 4.41
N LEU A 63 -16.40 -7.94 3.63
CA LEU A 63 -16.11 -7.97 2.19
C LEU A 63 -14.65 -8.34 1.90
N LEU A 64 -13.69 -7.81 2.68
CA LEU A 64 -12.27 -8.14 2.55
C LEU A 64 -12.03 -9.63 2.73
N LYS A 65 -12.63 -10.22 3.77
CA LYS A 65 -12.55 -11.65 4.02
C LYS A 65 -13.21 -12.45 2.90
N GLN A 66 -14.39 -12.04 2.43
CA GLN A 66 -15.07 -12.72 1.34
C GLN A 66 -14.27 -12.72 0.02
N VAL A 67 -13.71 -11.58 -0.37
CA VAL A 67 -12.84 -11.45 -1.55
C VAL A 67 -11.57 -12.30 -1.40
N THR A 68 -11.12 -12.54 -0.16
CA THR A 68 -9.92 -13.32 0.13
C THR A 68 -10.17 -14.82 0.19
N ASP A 69 -11.27 -15.25 0.79
CA ASP A 69 -11.54 -16.65 1.11
C ASP A 69 -12.36 -17.36 0.02
N HIS A 70 -13.05 -16.60 -0.84
CA HIS A 70 -13.97 -17.13 -1.83
C HIS A 70 -13.58 -16.74 -3.26
N SER A 71 -13.75 -17.69 -4.19
CA SER A 71 -13.62 -17.44 -5.62
C SER A 71 -14.90 -16.77 -6.15
N LEU A 72 -14.93 -15.44 -6.10
CA LEU A 72 -16.03 -14.64 -6.62
C LEU A 72 -15.97 -14.56 -8.16
N SER A 73 -17.13 -14.40 -8.81
CA SER A 73 -17.19 -14.21 -10.26
C SER A 73 -16.42 -12.96 -10.68
N LEU A 74 -15.90 -12.94 -11.91
CA LEU A 74 -15.19 -11.77 -12.45
C LEU A 74 -16.05 -10.51 -12.37
N GLN A 75 -17.31 -10.60 -12.80
CA GLN A 75 -18.24 -9.48 -12.78
C GLN A 75 -18.44 -8.92 -11.36
N LEU A 76 -18.65 -9.79 -10.37
CA LEU A 76 -18.85 -9.34 -9.00
C LEU A 76 -17.60 -8.65 -8.41
N ARG A 77 -16.40 -9.14 -8.74
CA ARG A 77 -15.15 -8.48 -8.32
C ARG A 77 -14.98 -7.10 -8.94
N LEU A 78 -15.36 -6.94 -10.21
CA LEU A 78 -15.36 -5.64 -10.89
C LEU A 78 -16.40 -4.69 -10.28
N ASP A 79 -17.59 -5.19 -9.96
CA ASP A 79 -18.65 -4.40 -9.32
C ASP A 79 -18.20 -3.92 -7.92
N ILE A 80 -17.60 -4.81 -7.11
CA ILE A 80 -17.03 -4.45 -5.81
C ILE A 80 -15.94 -3.38 -5.97
N ARG A 81 -14.99 -3.57 -6.89
CA ARG A 81 -13.92 -2.60 -7.16
C ARG A 81 -14.48 -1.23 -7.52
N ASN A 82 -15.38 -1.16 -8.51
CA ASN A 82 -15.94 0.10 -8.98
C ASN A 82 -16.78 0.78 -7.90
N TYR A 83 -17.54 -0.01 -7.12
CA TYR A 83 -18.26 0.49 -5.97
C TYR A 83 -17.31 1.16 -4.96
N LEU A 84 -16.18 0.54 -4.61
CA LEU A 84 -15.23 1.07 -3.63
C LEU A 84 -14.58 2.37 -4.08
N ILE A 85 -14.21 2.47 -5.36
CA ILE A 85 -13.62 3.70 -5.92
C ILE A 85 -14.63 4.83 -5.87
N ASN A 86 -15.86 4.59 -6.33
CA ASN A 86 -16.93 5.59 -6.27
C ASN A 86 -17.29 5.96 -4.83
N TYR A 87 -17.30 4.98 -3.92
CA TYR A 87 -17.58 5.21 -2.51
C TYR A 87 -16.49 6.08 -1.89
N LEU A 88 -15.20 5.77 -2.08
CA LEU A 88 -14.10 6.59 -1.57
C LEU A 88 -14.08 8.01 -2.19
N ALA A 89 -14.57 8.18 -3.42
CA ALA A 89 -14.63 9.48 -4.10
C ALA A 89 -15.82 10.35 -3.67
N THR A 90 -16.92 9.75 -3.23
CA THR A 90 -18.17 10.49 -2.95
C THR A 90 -18.53 10.50 -1.48
N ARG A 91 -18.03 9.54 -0.70
CA ARG A 91 -18.26 9.51 0.74
C ARG A 91 -17.47 10.64 1.38
N GLY A 92 -18.15 11.42 2.22
CA GLY A 92 -17.53 12.47 3.03
C GLY A 92 -16.46 11.92 3.99
N PRO A 93 -15.93 12.75 4.89
CA PRO A 93 -14.82 12.36 5.75
C PRO A 93 -15.14 11.10 6.56
N LEU A 94 -14.41 10.03 6.28
CA LEU A 94 -14.51 8.75 6.97
C LEU A 94 -13.46 8.66 8.08
N PRO A 95 -13.75 7.96 9.19
CA PRO A 95 -12.75 7.65 10.20
C PRO A 95 -11.55 6.90 9.58
N GLN A 96 -10.34 7.21 10.07
CA GLN A 96 -9.09 6.71 9.46
C GLN A 96 -9.03 5.19 9.35
N PHE A 97 -9.53 4.47 10.36
CA PHE A 97 -9.56 3.00 10.36
C PHE A 97 -10.51 2.43 9.30
N VAL A 98 -11.68 3.07 9.09
CA VAL A 98 -12.63 2.66 8.04
C VAL A 98 -12.03 2.90 6.67
N ASN A 99 -11.44 4.08 6.46
CA ASN A 99 -10.71 4.43 5.24
C ASN A 99 -9.62 3.41 4.93
N ALA A 100 -8.78 3.07 5.91
CA ALA A 100 -7.71 2.09 5.74
C ALA A 100 -8.26 0.71 5.33
N SER A 101 -9.35 0.25 5.95
CA SER A 101 -9.97 -1.03 5.62
C SER A 101 -10.55 -1.06 4.20
N LEU A 102 -11.24 -0.01 3.77
CA LEU A 102 -11.81 0.08 2.43
C LEU A 102 -10.73 0.13 1.34
N ILE A 103 -9.66 0.89 1.59
CA ILE A 103 -8.51 0.98 0.68
C ILE A 103 -7.78 -0.37 0.61
N GLN A 104 -7.63 -1.09 1.74
CA GLN A 104 -7.08 -2.44 1.74
C GLN A 104 -7.93 -3.40 0.91
N LEU A 105 -9.26 -3.36 1.06
CA LEU A 105 -10.18 -4.15 0.25
C LEU A 105 -10.05 -3.84 -1.25
N LEU A 106 -9.96 -2.56 -1.63
CA LEU A 106 -9.72 -2.14 -3.02
C LEU A 106 -8.40 -2.71 -3.58
N CYS A 107 -7.32 -2.62 -2.81
CA CYS A 107 -6.02 -3.14 -3.23
C CYS A 107 -6.02 -4.67 -3.32
N ARG A 108 -6.68 -5.36 -2.38
CA ARG A 108 -6.83 -6.82 -2.35
C ARG A 108 -7.60 -7.33 -3.57
N VAL A 109 -8.75 -6.73 -3.88
CA VAL A 109 -9.54 -7.14 -5.07
C VAL A 109 -8.76 -6.88 -6.36
N THR A 110 -8.00 -5.77 -6.40
CA THR A 110 -7.13 -5.43 -7.54
C THR A 110 -6.02 -6.45 -7.74
N LYS A 111 -5.32 -6.84 -6.67
CA LYS A 111 -4.27 -7.86 -6.74
C LYS A 111 -4.80 -9.20 -7.25
N PHE A 112 -5.96 -9.62 -6.78
CA PHE A 112 -6.56 -10.88 -7.22
C PHE A 112 -7.15 -10.84 -8.62
N GLY A 113 -7.58 -9.66 -9.08
CA GLY A 113 -8.03 -9.44 -10.45
C GLY A 113 -6.91 -9.11 -11.44
N TRP A 114 -5.65 -9.01 -10.99
CA TRP A 114 -4.57 -8.38 -11.75
C TRP A 114 -4.37 -8.93 -13.16
N PHE A 115 -4.56 -10.24 -13.36
CA PHE A 115 -4.46 -10.90 -14.68
C PHE A 115 -5.80 -11.28 -15.31
N ASP A 116 -6.92 -11.05 -14.61
CA ASP A 116 -8.23 -11.47 -15.08
C ASP A 116 -8.85 -10.44 -16.02
N ASP A 117 -8.61 -9.14 -15.77
CA ASP A 117 -9.13 -8.04 -16.59
C ASP A 117 -8.27 -6.78 -16.43
N ASP A 118 -8.05 -6.06 -17.54
CA ASP A 118 -7.23 -4.86 -17.59
C ASP A 118 -7.75 -3.74 -16.69
N ARG A 119 -9.07 -3.70 -16.46
CA ARG A 119 -9.68 -2.72 -15.56
C ARG A 119 -9.10 -2.76 -14.16
N PHE A 120 -8.65 -3.91 -13.65
CA PHE A 120 -7.99 -3.95 -12.34
C PHE A 120 -6.71 -3.10 -12.29
N ARG A 121 -6.00 -2.98 -13.41
CA ARG A 121 -4.73 -2.24 -13.50
C ARG A 121 -4.90 -0.73 -13.67
N GLU A 122 -6.12 -0.26 -13.95
CA GLU A 122 -6.46 1.18 -13.99
C GLU A 122 -6.41 1.86 -12.60
N VAL A 123 -6.21 1.10 -11.51
CA VAL A 123 -6.18 1.64 -10.13
C VAL A 123 -5.16 2.76 -9.93
N VAL A 124 -4.04 2.74 -10.65
CA VAL A 124 -3.01 3.79 -10.57
C VAL A 124 -3.52 5.10 -11.19
N LYS A 125 -4.25 5.00 -12.30
CA LYS A 125 -4.87 6.14 -12.97
C LYS A 125 -5.97 6.72 -12.09
N GLU A 126 -6.86 5.90 -11.56
CA GLU A 126 -7.94 6.39 -10.69
C GLU A 126 -7.39 7.01 -9.39
N ALA A 127 -6.34 6.44 -8.79
CA ALA A 127 -5.64 7.07 -7.68
C ALA A 127 -5.02 8.42 -8.06
N THR A 128 -4.54 8.58 -9.30
CA THR A 128 -4.05 9.86 -9.83
C THR A 128 -5.19 10.87 -10.03
N ASP A 129 -6.38 10.41 -10.39
CA ASP A 129 -7.57 11.26 -10.48
C ASP A 129 -7.93 11.84 -9.11
N PHE A 130 -7.79 11.07 -8.02
CA PHE A 130 -7.92 11.58 -6.64
C PHE A 130 -6.91 12.69 -6.32
N LEU A 131 -5.64 12.53 -6.72
CA LEU A 131 -4.59 13.54 -6.52
C LEU A 131 -4.81 14.82 -7.32
N SER A 132 -5.54 14.72 -8.44
CA SER A 132 -5.82 15.85 -9.32
C SER A 132 -7.01 16.71 -8.84
N GLN A 133 -7.73 16.26 -7.80
CA GLN A 133 -8.83 17.02 -7.23
C GLN A 133 -8.33 18.16 -6.34
N ALA A 134 -9.10 19.25 -6.26
CA ALA A 134 -8.73 20.42 -5.45
C ALA A 134 -8.82 20.20 -3.92
N SER A 135 -9.37 19.08 -3.46
CA SER A 135 -9.59 18.78 -2.04
C SER A 135 -8.40 18.03 -1.43
N LYS A 136 -7.91 18.51 -0.28
CA LYS A 136 -6.82 17.86 0.47
C LYS A 136 -7.21 16.44 0.91
N GLU A 137 -8.48 16.21 1.20
CA GLU A 137 -9.02 14.90 1.59
C GLU A 137 -8.91 13.89 0.44
N HIS A 138 -9.28 14.29 -0.78
CA HIS A 138 -9.12 13.44 -1.97
C HIS A 138 -7.65 13.17 -2.26
N TYR A 139 -6.80 14.19 -2.12
CA TYR A 139 -5.36 14.03 -2.27
C TYR A 139 -4.79 13.00 -1.27
N GLU A 140 -5.22 13.07 0.00
CA GLU A 140 -4.84 12.09 1.02
C GLU A 140 -5.28 10.67 0.67
N ILE A 141 -6.51 10.51 0.17
CA ILE A 141 -7.04 9.21 -0.27
C ILE A 141 -6.22 8.64 -1.42
N GLY A 142 -5.89 9.46 -2.44
CA GLY A 142 -5.06 9.05 -3.57
C GLY A 142 -3.69 8.53 -3.11
N LEU A 143 -3.01 9.26 -2.23
CA LEU A 143 -1.73 8.82 -1.66
C LEU A 143 -1.87 7.53 -0.83
N LYS A 144 -2.94 7.37 -0.06
CA LYS A 144 -3.20 6.16 0.73
C LYS A 144 -3.47 4.94 -0.16
N ILE A 145 -4.20 5.10 -1.26
CA ILE A 145 -4.44 4.03 -2.23
C ILE A 145 -3.12 3.55 -2.82
N LEU A 146 -2.28 4.47 -3.31
CA LEU A 146 -0.97 4.12 -3.87
C LEU A 146 -0.07 3.44 -2.83
N ASN A 147 -0.04 3.96 -1.60
CA ASN A 147 0.72 3.39 -0.49
C ASN A 147 0.30 1.95 -0.16
N GLN A 148 -1.01 1.71 -0.07
CA GLN A 148 -1.53 0.38 0.24
C GLN A 148 -1.33 -0.56 -0.94
N LEU A 149 -1.47 -0.08 -2.18
CA LEU A 149 -1.28 -0.87 -3.39
C LEU A 149 0.14 -1.42 -3.46
N VAL A 150 1.17 -0.58 -3.28
CA VAL A 150 2.57 -1.03 -3.28
C VAL A 150 2.80 -2.06 -2.17
N SER A 151 2.29 -1.82 -0.96
CA SER A 151 2.40 -2.79 0.15
C SER A 151 1.69 -4.11 -0.16
N GLU A 152 0.47 -4.07 -0.69
CA GLU A 152 -0.34 -5.25 -1.01
C GLU A 152 0.31 -6.10 -2.12
N MET A 153 0.94 -5.45 -3.11
CA MET A 153 1.67 -6.11 -4.19
C MET A 153 3.00 -6.70 -3.75
N ASN A 154 3.64 -6.11 -2.74
CA ASN A 154 4.92 -6.59 -2.19
C ASN A 154 4.75 -7.70 -1.14
N GLN A 155 3.58 -7.81 -0.50
CA GLN A 155 3.31 -8.82 0.53
C GLN A 155 2.76 -10.12 -0.06
N ALA A 156 3.34 -11.26 0.31
CA ALA A 156 2.75 -12.56 -0.01
C ALA A 156 1.48 -12.78 0.84
N SER A 157 0.30 -12.72 0.22
CA SER A 157 -0.97 -13.01 0.89
C SER A 157 -1.15 -14.52 0.97
N PHE A 158 -0.93 -15.09 2.16
CA PHE A 158 -0.90 -16.54 2.45
C PHE A 158 -2.22 -17.30 2.20
N LEU A 159 -3.36 -16.60 2.02
CA LEU A 159 -4.67 -17.22 2.20
C LEU A 159 -5.35 -17.75 0.92
N HIS A 160 -4.82 -17.46 -0.28
CA HIS A 160 -5.33 -18.04 -1.55
C HIS A 160 -4.88 -19.52 -1.75
N PHE A 161 -4.65 -20.22 -0.65
CA PHE A 161 -3.96 -21.51 -0.57
C PHE A 161 -4.81 -22.71 -1.02
N PHE A 162 -6.14 -22.60 -1.16
CA PHE A 162 -6.99 -23.80 -1.25
C PHE A 162 -7.94 -23.96 -2.44
N LYS A 163 -8.06 -23.04 -3.40
CA LYS A 163 -9.16 -23.14 -4.39
C LYS A 163 -8.90 -22.95 -5.87
N SER A 164 -7.72 -22.53 -6.31
CA SER A 164 -7.42 -22.45 -7.75
C SER A 164 -6.45 -23.57 -8.16
N ASN A 165 -6.96 -24.55 -8.89
CA ASN A 165 -6.24 -25.70 -9.48
C ASN A 165 -5.21 -25.30 -10.55
N SER A 166 -4.28 -24.38 -10.26
CA SER A 166 -3.15 -24.07 -11.15
C SER A 166 -2.01 -23.32 -10.44
N GLY A 167 -1.01 -24.08 -9.98
CA GLY A 167 0.30 -23.55 -9.58
C GLY A 167 0.53 -23.37 -8.07
N LEU A 168 1.81 -23.37 -7.68
CA LEU A 168 2.28 -23.13 -6.31
C LEU A 168 1.97 -21.68 -5.86
N PRO A 169 1.51 -21.43 -4.62
CA PRO A 169 1.07 -20.11 -4.15
C PRO A 169 2.09 -18.97 -4.30
N SER A 170 3.39 -19.28 -4.23
CA SER A 170 4.47 -18.31 -4.42
C SER A 170 4.59 -17.84 -5.87
N THR A 171 4.24 -18.68 -6.85
CA THR A 171 4.46 -18.35 -8.27
C THR A 171 3.45 -17.33 -8.78
N ASN A 172 2.16 -17.45 -8.42
CA ASN A 172 1.14 -16.49 -8.85
C ASN A 172 1.33 -15.12 -8.19
N HIS A 173 1.63 -15.07 -6.88
CA HIS A 173 1.95 -13.81 -6.22
C HIS A 173 3.19 -13.15 -6.85
N ARG A 174 4.27 -13.91 -7.06
CA ARG A 174 5.48 -13.41 -7.73
C ARG A 174 5.15 -12.88 -9.12
N ARG A 175 4.38 -13.61 -9.93
CA ARG A 175 3.95 -13.15 -11.27
C ARG A 175 3.22 -11.81 -11.23
N VAL A 176 2.29 -11.63 -10.29
CA VAL A 176 1.58 -10.36 -10.10
C VAL A 176 2.57 -9.26 -9.68
N ALA A 177 3.43 -9.52 -8.71
CA ALA A 177 4.45 -8.57 -8.24
C ALA A 177 5.42 -8.17 -9.35
N CYS A 178 5.91 -9.12 -10.17
CA CYS A 178 6.73 -8.87 -11.35
C CYS A 178 6.00 -7.95 -12.34
N SER A 179 4.77 -8.28 -12.70
CA SER A 179 3.98 -7.48 -13.64
C SER A 179 3.70 -6.08 -13.11
N PHE A 180 3.39 -5.93 -11.82
CA PHE A 180 3.21 -4.63 -11.17
C PHE A 180 4.49 -3.79 -11.15
N ARG A 181 5.63 -4.42 -10.81
CA ARG A 181 6.95 -3.80 -10.85
C ARG A 181 7.26 -3.22 -12.23
N ASP A 182 7.01 -4.02 -13.28
CA ASP A 182 7.39 -3.66 -14.64
C ASP A 182 6.44 -2.63 -15.27
N GLN A 183 5.15 -2.64 -14.91
CA GLN A 183 4.13 -1.81 -15.56
C GLN A 183 3.74 -0.55 -14.77
N SER A 184 3.81 -0.59 -13.44
CA SER A 184 3.14 0.43 -12.60
C SER A 184 4.05 1.05 -11.55
N LEU A 185 4.97 0.27 -10.96
CA LEU A 185 5.75 0.72 -9.80
C LEU A 185 6.56 1.99 -10.07
N PHE A 186 7.17 2.12 -11.26
CA PHE A 186 7.94 3.30 -11.63
C PHE A 186 7.07 4.56 -11.74
N GLN A 187 5.88 4.43 -12.34
CA GLN A 187 4.93 5.52 -12.43
C GLN A 187 4.51 5.99 -11.02
N ILE A 188 4.26 5.05 -10.11
CA ILE A 188 3.93 5.36 -8.71
C ILE A 188 5.09 6.10 -8.02
N PHE A 189 6.33 5.68 -8.28
CA PHE A 189 7.50 6.39 -7.77
C PHE A 189 7.57 7.83 -8.31
N GLN A 190 7.34 8.05 -9.60
CA GLN A 190 7.30 9.41 -10.18
C GLN A 190 6.17 10.27 -9.58
N ILE A 191 5.00 9.69 -9.32
CA ILE A 191 3.90 10.37 -8.62
C ILE A 191 4.33 10.78 -7.20
N SER A 192 5.07 9.92 -6.50
CA SER A 192 5.58 10.23 -5.16
C SER A 192 6.56 11.41 -5.16
N LEU A 193 7.48 11.47 -6.12
CA LEU A 193 8.42 12.59 -6.28
C LEU A 193 7.69 13.90 -6.62
N THR A 194 6.72 13.82 -7.52
CA THR A 194 5.87 14.97 -7.87
C THR A 194 5.12 15.49 -6.64
N SER A 195 4.56 14.58 -5.85
CA SER A 195 3.87 14.93 -4.60
C SER A 195 4.80 15.57 -3.58
N LEU A 196 6.00 15.02 -3.37
CA LEU A 196 7.01 15.58 -2.45
C LEU A 196 7.44 16.99 -2.87
N SER A 197 7.61 17.22 -4.18
CA SER A 197 7.95 18.53 -4.73
C SER A 197 6.84 19.55 -4.50
N GLN A 198 5.58 19.19 -4.79
CA GLN A 198 4.41 20.06 -4.58
C GLN A 198 4.20 20.38 -3.10
N LEU A 199 4.41 19.40 -2.23
CA LEU A 199 4.19 19.52 -0.79
C LEU A 199 5.37 20.13 -0.04
N LYS A 200 6.49 20.47 -0.71
CA LYS A 200 7.73 20.95 -0.06
C LYS A 200 7.52 22.07 0.97
N ASN A 201 6.57 22.97 0.70
CA ASN A 201 6.28 24.12 1.56
C ASN A 201 5.22 23.83 2.65
N ASP A 202 4.53 22.68 2.61
CA ASP A 202 3.50 22.26 3.58
C ASP A 202 4.14 21.44 4.72
N VAL A 203 5.13 22.07 5.39
CA VAL A 203 6.08 21.47 6.35
C VAL A 203 5.37 20.71 7.47
N MET A 204 5.76 19.45 7.68
CA MET A 204 5.22 18.52 8.70
C MET A 204 3.72 18.21 8.53
N SER A 205 3.19 18.30 7.31
CA SER A 205 1.83 17.84 7.03
C SER A 205 1.77 16.32 6.89
N ARG A 206 0.63 15.72 7.26
CA ARG A 206 0.35 14.29 7.07
C ARG A 206 0.52 13.85 5.60
N LEU A 207 0.29 14.75 4.65
CA LEU A 207 0.47 14.49 3.22
C LEU A 207 1.93 14.29 2.84
N GLN A 208 2.84 15.07 3.43
CA GLN A 208 4.28 14.88 3.22
C GLN A 208 4.74 13.51 3.71
N GLU A 209 4.30 13.08 4.90
CA GLU A 209 4.60 11.75 5.44
C GLU A 209 4.11 10.64 4.51
N LEU A 210 2.89 10.77 3.98
CA LEU A 210 2.31 9.79 3.05
C LEU A 210 3.07 9.74 1.72
N ALA A 211 3.48 10.89 1.18
CA ALA A 211 4.27 10.96 -0.05
C ALA A 211 5.67 10.36 0.15
N LEU A 212 6.33 10.64 1.28
CA LEU A 212 7.63 10.09 1.62
C LEU A 212 7.58 8.58 1.87
N SER A 213 6.54 8.12 2.59
CA SER A 213 6.28 6.70 2.80
C SER A 213 6.04 5.98 1.47
N LEU A 214 5.36 6.62 0.51
CA LEU A 214 5.16 6.06 -0.82
C LEU A 214 6.49 5.89 -1.56
N SER A 215 7.34 6.92 -1.58
CA SER A 215 8.68 6.84 -2.19
C SER A 215 9.51 5.73 -1.58
N LEU A 216 9.52 5.63 -0.25
CA LEU A 216 10.25 4.58 0.47
C LEU A 216 9.76 3.18 0.09
N LYS A 217 8.44 2.96 0.10
CA LYS A 217 7.86 1.66 -0.29
C LYS A 217 8.16 1.27 -1.73
N CYS A 218 8.24 2.24 -2.65
CA CYS A 218 8.63 1.98 -4.02
C CYS A 218 10.09 1.54 -4.14
N LEU A 219 10.99 2.16 -3.37
CA LEU A 219 12.42 1.87 -3.37
C LEU A 219 12.75 0.57 -2.62
N SER A 220 12.00 0.25 -1.56
CA SER A 220 12.11 -1.00 -0.78
C SER A 220 11.22 -2.14 -1.31
N PHE A 221 10.74 -2.05 -2.55
CA PHE A 221 10.00 -3.14 -3.18
C PHE A 221 10.93 -4.36 -3.39
N ASP A 222 10.44 -5.59 -3.24
CA ASP A 222 11.28 -6.78 -3.42
C ASP A 222 11.58 -7.05 -4.91
N PHE A 223 12.68 -6.47 -5.39
CA PHE A 223 13.20 -6.67 -6.75
C PHE A 223 13.85 -8.05 -6.94
N VAL A 224 14.33 -8.69 -5.87
CA VAL A 224 15.11 -9.95 -5.91
C VAL A 224 14.20 -11.17 -5.96
N GLY A 225 13.13 -11.19 -5.16
CA GLY A 225 12.12 -12.27 -5.16
C GLY A 225 11.25 -12.32 -6.42
N THR A 226 11.39 -11.35 -7.32
CA THR A 226 10.62 -11.18 -8.57
C THR A 226 11.46 -11.41 -9.84
N SER A 227 12.69 -11.93 -9.74
CA SER A 227 13.46 -12.39 -10.92
C SER A 227 13.00 -13.79 -11.34
N ILE A 228 12.51 -13.92 -12.57
CA ILE A 228 12.20 -15.22 -13.19
C ILE A 228 13.49 -15.69 -13.87
N ASP A 229 14.28 -16.51 -13.20
CA ASP A 229 15.24 -17.37 -13.90
C ASP A 229 15.38 -18.70 -13.15
N GLU A 230 14.57 -19.69 -13.57
CA GLU A 230 14.62 -21.09 -13.11
C GLU A 230 15.33 -21.98 -14.14
N SER A 231 16.31 -21.47 -14.90
CA SER A 231 17.11 -22.32 -15.79
C SER A 231 18.57 -21.89 -15.90
N SER A 232 19.39 -22.23 -14.91
CA SER A 232 20.77 -22.67 -15.15
C SER A 232 21.35 -23.33 -13.90
N GLU A 233 21.61 -24.63 -13.97
CA GLU A 233 22.25 -25.44 -12.92
C GLU A 233 23.75 -25.12 -12.73
N GLU A 234 24.22 -23.91 -13.06
CA GLU A 234 25.65 -23.61 -13.18
C GLU A 234 26.05 -22.27 -12.56
N PHE A 235 25.52 -21.93 -11.37
CA PHE A 235 25.87 -20.67 -10.68
C PHE A 235 26.30 -20.84 -9.22
N GLY A 236 26.88 -21.99 -8.86
CA GLY A 236 27.34 -22.30 -7.49
C GLY A 236 28.44 -21.37 -6.91
N THR A 237 29.04 -20.49 -7.71
CA THR A 237 30.14 -19.63 -7.24
C THR A 237 30.00 -18.14 -7.60
N ILE A 238 29.04 -17.78 -8.45
CA ILE A 238 28.77 -16.38 -8.86
C ILE A 238 27.60 -15.78 -8.06
N GLN A 239 26.81 -16.61 -7.39
CA GLN A 239 25.61 -16.19 -6.66
C GLN A 239 25.87 -15.38 -5.38
N VAL A 240 27.14 -15.26 -4.94
CA VAL A 240 27.55 -14.45 -3.78
C VAL A 240 27.98 -13.03 -4.19
N LEU A 241 28.42 -12.81 -5.44
CA LEU A 241 28.79 -11.47 -5.92
C LEU A 241 27.59 -10.67 -6.44
N ILE A 242 26.49 -11.34 -6.80
CA ILE A 242 25.23 -10.71 -7.21
C ILE A 242 24.33 -10.39 -5.99
N THR A 243 24.67 -10.90 -4.79
CA THR A 243 23.88 -10.78 -3.55
C THR A 243 23.74 -9.34 -3.02
N TYR A 244 24.52 -8.36 -3.50
CA TYR A 244 24.51 -6.99 -2.98
C TYR A 244 24.15 -5.91 -4.01
N SER A 245 23.90 -6.28 -5.27
CA SER A 245 23.32 -5.33 -6.22
C SER A 245 21.80 -5.34 -6.09
N ILE A 246 21.30 -4.44 -5.26
CA ILE A 246 19.94 -3.88 -5.37
C ILE A 246 19.77 -3.44 -6.84
N THR A 247 19.25 -4.31 -7.70
CA THR A 247 19.08 -3.99 -9.12
C THR A 247 17.74 -3.32 -9.29
N ILE A 248 17.65 -2.09 -8.80
CA ILE A 248 16.64 -1.15 -9.31
C ILE A 248 16.76 -1.17 -10.85
N PRO A 249 15.65 -1.33 -11.59
CA PRO A 249 15.69 -1.39 -13.05
C PRO A 249 16.46 -0.21 -13.64
N SER A 250 17.26 -0.46 -14.68
CA SER A 250 18.10 0.58 -15.31
C SER A 250 17.29 1.78 -15.82
N SER A 251 16.01 1.58 -16.14
CA SER A 251 15.06 2.63 -16.54
C SER A 251 14.79 3.67 -15.45
N TRP A 252 15.05 3.36 -14.18
CA TRP A 252 14.86 4.30 -13.07
C TRP A 252 16.08 5.19 -12.84
N ARG A 253 17.28 4.75 -13.27
CA ARG A 253 18.55 5.45 -13.02
C ARG A 253 18.52 6.93 -13.41
N PRO A 254 18.00 7.33 -14.59
CA PRO A 254 17.98 8.75 -14.95
C PRO A 254 17.18 9.63 -13.98
N VAL A 255 16.16 9.08 -13.30
CA VAL A 255 15.36 9.82 -12.31
C VAL A 255 16.05 9.84 -10.95
N LEU A 256 16.73 8.75 -10.59
CA LEU A 256 17.42 8.61 -9.29
C LEU A 256 18.73 9.39 -9.23
N GLU A 257 19.46 9.43 -10.35
CA GLU A 257 20.70 10.20 -10.52
C GLU A 257 20.43 11.69 -10.81
N ASP A 258 19.17 12.07 -11.01
CA ASP A 258 18.83 13.48 -11.22
C ASP A 258 19.09 14.29 -9.92
N PRO A 259 19.87 15.38 -9.98
CA PRO A 259 20.17 16.20 -8.81
C PRO A 259 18.93 16.76 -8.12
N SER A 260 17.84 17.01 -8.84
CA SER A 260 16.62 17.55 -8.23
C SER A 260 15.89 16.51 -7.37
N THR A 261 15.88 15.25 -7.81
CA THR A 261 15.35 14.12 -7.01
C THR A 261 16.14 13.96 -5.71
N LEU A 262 17.47 13.96 -5.78
CA LEU A 262 18.32 13.88 -4.59
C LEU A 262 18.10 15.06 -3.65
N GLN A 263 18.01 16.28 -4.20
CA GLN A 263 17.76 17.47 -3.41
C GLN A 263 16.44 17.39 -2.64
N ILE A 264 15.38 16.83 -3.24
CA ILE A 264 14.11 16.60 -2.53
C ILE A 264 14.36 15.75 -1.28
N PHE A 265 15.00 14.58 -1.42
CA PHE A 265 15.26 13.71 -0.26
C PHE A 265 16.16 14.38 0.79
N PHE A 266 17.19 15.12 0.37
CA PHE A 266 18.05 15.87 1.27
C PHE A 266 17.31 16.97 2.03
N ASP A 267 16.42 17.71 1.36
CA ASP A 267 15.61 18.75 1.98
C ASP A 267 14.67 18.15 3.04
N TYR A 268 14.00 17.03 2.71
CA TYR A 268 13.14 16.32 3.65
C TYR A 268 13.93 15.72 4.83
N TYR A 269 15.15 15.22 4.61
CA TYR A 269 16.02 14.76 5.69
C TYR A 269 16.41 15.91 6.64
N ALA A 270 16.76 17.08 6.09
CA ALA A 270 17.14 18.25 6.88
C ALA A 270 15.98 18.80 7.74
N ILE A 271 14.74 18.66 7.27
CA ILE A 271 13.54 19.11 7.96
C ILE A 271 13.09 18.10 9.03
N THR A 272 13.21 16.79 8.77
CA THR A 272 12.69 15.73 9.65
C THR A 272 13.61 15.38 10.83
N THR A 273 14.83 15.92 10.90
CA THR A 273 15.84 15.44 11.86
C THR A 273 16.19 16.39 13.03
N SER A 274 16.37 15.78 14.21
CA SER A 274 16.87 16.34 15.48
C SER A 274 18.38 16.70 15.42
N PRO A 275 18.93 17.64 16.24
CA PRO A 275 20.19 18.36 15.98
C PRO A 275 21.46 17.53 15.69
N ARG A 276 21.56 16.27 16.15
CA ARG A 276 22.76 15.43 15.96
C ARG A 276 22.96 14.89 14.54
N SER A 277 21.91 14.87 13.73
CA SER A 277 21.97 14.53 12.30
C SER A 277 22.49 15.68 11.42
N LYS A 278 22.35 16.92 11.88
CA LYS A 278 22.73 18.13 11.12
C LYS A 278 24.24 18.26 10.98
N GLU A 279 24.99 17.75 11.96
CA GLU A 279 26.46 17.67 11.90
C GLU A 279 26.92 16.64 10.85
N SER A 280 26.29 15.47 10.77
CA SER A 280 26.56 14.47 9.72
C SER A 280 26.12 14.95 8.32
N TYR A 281 25.01 15.68 8.23
CA TYR A 281 24.54 16.32 7.00
C TYR A 281 25.50 17.40 6.50
N GLY A 282 26.02 18.24 7.40
CA GLY A 282 27.05 19.24 7.08
C GLY A 282 28.35 18.60 6.55
N PHE A 283 28.67 17.40 7.03
CA PHE A 283 29.82 16.64 6.56
C PHE A 283 29.60 16.05 5.16
N LEU A 284 28.43 15.47 4.87
CA LEU A 284 28.07 14.92 3.54
C LEU A 284 27.95 16.00 2.46
N VAL A 285 27.38 17.16 2.80
CA VAL A 285 27.26 18.31 1.87
C VAL A 285 28.62 18.99 1.69
N GLY A 286 29.44 19.06 2.75
CA GLY A 286 30.77 19.69 2.73
C GLY A 286 31.84 18.87 1.98
N HIS A 287 31.72 17.55 1.93
CA HIS A 287 32.70 16.65 1.30
C HIS A 287 32.26 16.03 -0.04
N GLY A 288 31.28 16.64 -0.71
CA GLY A 288 30.97 16.36 -2.11
C GLY A 288 29.97 15.23 -2.30
N GLY A 289 28.68 15.54 -2.12
CA GLY A 289 27.58 14.70 -2.62
C GLY A 289 27.64 14.42 -4.13
N VAL A 290 28.45 15.18 -4.88
CA VAL A 290 28.73 14.95 -6.31
C VAL A 290 29.75 13.82 -6.52
N LYS A 291 30.65 13.55 -5.57
CA LYS A 291 31.72 12.55 -5.74
C LYS A 291 31.29 11.13 -5.39
N CYS A 292 30.25 10.97 -4.58
CA CYS A 292 29.60 9.69 -4.35
C CYS A 292 28.83 9.17 -5.59
N MET A 293 28.51 10.04 -6.57
CA MET A 293 27.78 9.64 -7.78
C MET A 293 28.64 8.88 -8.80
N GLU A 294 29.97 9.03 -8.79
CA GLU A 294 30.84 8.41 -9.81
C GLU A 294 31.18 6.93 -9.53
N ASP A 295 31.10 6.47 -8.28
CA ASP A 295 31.59 5.14 -7.85
C ASP A 295 30.51 4.25 -7.17
N GLY A 296 29.23 4.39 -7.54
CA GLY A 296 28.15 3.51 -7.02
C GLY A 296 27.41 4.00 -5.77
N GLY A 297 27.60 5.26 -5.37
CA GLY A 297 27.10 5.80 -4.09
C GLY A 297 25.60 6.08 -3.99
N PHE A 298 24.80 5.87 -5.05
CA PHE A 298 23.33 5.91 -4.90
C PHE A 298 22.83 4.70 -4.10
N VAL A 299 23.46 3.53 -4.27
CA VAL A 299 23.15 2.32 -3.50
C VAL A 299 23.65 2.46 -2.07
N ASP A 300 24.85 3.03 -1.85
CA ASP A 300 25.35 3.30 -0.51
C ASP A 300 24.53 4.37 0.22
N PHE A 301 24.03 5.40 -0.49
CA PHE A 301 23.12 6.40 0.09
C PHE A 301 21.77 5.80 0.46
N LEU A 302 21.22 4.88 -0.35
CA LEU A 302 20.02 4.12 -0.02
C LEU A 302 20.24 3.11 1.10
N CYS A 303 21.41 2.46 1.20
CA CYS A 303 21.77 1.58 2.32
C CYS A 303 21.96 2.36 3.64
N VAL A 304 22.55 3.56 3.58
CA VAL A 304 22.66 4.48 4.74
C VAL A 304 21.29 5.04 5.12
N LEU A 305 20.42 5.32 4.14
CA LEU A 305 19.02 5.60 4.43
C LEU A 305 18.32 4.35 5.00
N GLU A 306 18.51 3.14 4.50
CA GLU A 306 17.89 1.94 5.07
C GLU A 306 18.32 1.71 6.53
N GLU A 307 19.59 1.87 6.89
CA GLU A 307 20.02 1.66 8.27
C GLU A 307 19.63 2.82 9.22
N ASP A 308 19.69 4.08 8.81
CA ASP A 308 19.45 5.22 9.71
C ASP A 308 18.01 5.78 9.60
N PHE A 309 17.37 5.67 8.42
CA PHE A 309 16.01 6.14 8.15
C PHE A 309 14.96 5.10 8.61
N MET A 310 15.18 3.78 8.42
CA MET A 310 14.26 2.77 8.98
C MET A 310 14.37 2.68 10.51
N VAL A 311 15.57 2.76 11.08
CA VAL A 311 15.75 2.72 12.55
C VAL A 311 15.10 3.93 13.22
N ARG A 312 15.14 5.12 12.59
CA ARG A 312 14.50 6.33 13.16
C ARG A 312 13.02 6.48 12.82
N LEU A 313 12.55 5.98 11.68
CA LEU A 313 11.10 5.96 11.40
C LEU A 313 10.37 4.93 12.27
N HIS A 314 11.03 3.83 12.63
CA HIS A 314 10.51 2.86 13.60
C HIS A 314 10.43 3.46 15.01
N LEU A 315 11.42 4.25 15.44
CA LEU A 315 11.40 4.98 16.73
C LEU A 315 10.41 6.16 16.77
N LEU A 316 10.01 6.72 15.62
CA LEU A 316 9.01 7.79 15.53
C LEU A 316 7.57 7.28 15.47
N LEU A 317 7.35 5.98 15.21
CA LEU A 317 6.03 5.37 15.12
C LEU A 317 5.63 4.56 16.37
N GLU A 318 6.48 4.51 17.41
CA GLU A 318 6.19 3.86 18.70
C GLU A 318 5.97 4.85 19.88
N CYS A 319 5.47 6.06 19.61
CA CYS A 319 4.97 6.98 20.64
C CYS A 319 3.62 7.58 20.25
#